data_AF-R5B0H7-F1
#
_entry.id   AF-R5B0H7-F1
#
_cell.length_a   1.000
_cell.length_b   1.000
_cell.length_c   1.000
_cell.angle_alpha   90.00
_cell.angle_beta   90.00
_cell.angle_gamma   90.00
#
_symmetry.space_group_name_H-M   'P 1'
#
loop_
_entity.id
_entity.type
_entity.pdbx_description
1 polymer ?
#
loop_
_entity_poly.entity_id
_entity_poly.type
_entity_poly.pdbx_seq_one_letter_code
_entity_poly.pdbx_strand_id
1 'polypeptide(L)'
;MKYIYLFALLFYSLNSQAYSYLSPYSFCGGDPINCIDPTGEDIVVLNYTKGEHLAMLIQNEDGKWQYYSINGDNVYVSGKHIGGREFNDVAVGSWDSPQEFFQSSYNTRNNDSKDDKSVNHFGYAEGYQISTTPEQDATMRNSFSKTAETEYNLINNNCATAVQKAMIDAGIPVSEPTMEPSYIPVSSPFGIVDVFNGYQMKCNISIFPSPAFHSIMQWNPCGQYLHND
;
A
#
# COMPACT_ATOMS: atom_id res chain seq x y z
N MET A 1 -7.83 -29.72 -40.23
CA MET A 1 -6.80 -28.92 -39.53
C MET A 1 -7.06 -27.41 -39.51
N LYS A 2 -7.92 -26.84 -40.38
CA LYS A 2 -8.16 -25.38 -40.44
C LYS A 2 -9.07 -24.83 -39.32
N TYR A 3 -9.88 -25.69 -38.69
CA TYR A 3 -10.83 -25.31 -37.64
C TYR A 3 -10.26 -25.36 -36.22
N ILE A 4 -9.09 -25.99 -36.01
CA ILE A 4 -8.44 -26.10 -34.70
C ILE A 4 -7.82 -24.76 -34.29
N TYR A 5 -7.24 -24.03 -35.25
CA TYR A 5 -6.67 -22.70 -35.01
C TYR A 5 -7.73 -21.62 -34.73
N LEU A 6 -8.92 -21.74 -35.32
CA LEU A 6 -10.02 -20.80 -35.08
C LEU A 6 -10.62 -20.98 -33.67
N PHE A 7 -10.64 -22.22 -33.17
CA PHE A 7 -11.06 -22.53 -31.81
C PHE A 7 -10.08 -21.99 -30.76
N ALA A 8 -8.76 -22.08 -31.00
CA ALA A 8 -7.74 -21.53 -30.10
C ALA A 8 -7.80 -20.00 -29.98
N LEU A 9 -8.13 -19.28 -31.06
CA LEU A 9 -8.27 -17.82 -31.06
C LEU A 9 -9.48 -17.33 -30.27
N LEU A 10 -10.57 -18.11 -30.23
CA LEU A 10 -11.79 -17.79 -29.45
C LEU A 10 -11.59 -17.97 -27.93
N PHE A 11 -10.68 -18.85 -27.50
CA PHE A 11 -10.34 -19.00 -26.08
C PHE A 11 -9.30 -17.99 -25.58
N TYR A 12 -8.51 -17.39 -26.47
CA TYR A 12 -7.61 -16.28 -26.10
C TYR A 12 -8.39 -15.04 -25.68
N SER A 13 -9.53 -14.75 -26.32
CA SER A 13 -10.45 -13.66 -25.95
C SER A 13 -11.30 -13.92 -24.69
N LEU A 14 -11.22 -15.12 -24.10
CA LEU A 14 -11.87 -15.45 -22.84
C LEU A 14 -10.89 -15.49 -21.66
N ASN A 15 -9.60 -15.27 -21.90
CA ASN A 15 -8.64 -15.12 -20.83
C ASN A 15 -8.81 -13.75 -20.16
N SER A 16 -9.20 -13.75 -18.88
CA SER A 16 -9.35 -12.54 -18.06
C SER A 16 -8.08 -11.68 -18.00
N GLN A 17 -6.90 -12.30 -18.18
CA GLN A 17 -5.61 -11.62 -18.29
C GLN A 17 -5.49 -10.67 -19.49
N ALA A 18 -6.31 -10.84 -20.54
CA ALA A 18 -6.28 -9.99 -21.72
C ALA A 18 -6.95 -8.61 -21.51
N TYR A 19 -7.66 -8.41 -20.40
CA TYR A 19 -8.53 -7.25 -20.16
C TYR A 19 -8.36 -6.61 -18.78
N SER A 20 -7.25 -6.88 -18.07
CA SER A 20 -6.96 -6.29 -16.75
C SER A 20 -7.06 -4.77 -16.72
N TYR A 21 -6.77 -4.09 -17.84
CA TYR A 21 -6.84 -2.64 -18.00
C TYR A 21 -8.27 -2.06 -18.14
N LEU A 22 -9.28 -2.88 -18.43
CA LEU A 22 -10.67 -2.41 -18.59
C LEU A 22 -11.39 -2.29 -17.25
N SER A 23 -11.04 -3.14 -16.29
CA SER A 23 -11.60 -3.13 -14.94
C SER A 23 -10.73 -4.01 -14.02
N PRO A 24 -10.41 -3.57 -12.79
CA PRO A 24 -9.72 -4.40 -11.79
C PRO A 24 -10.46 -5.72 -11.52
N TYR A 25 -11.79 -5.72 -11.70
CA TYR A 25 -12.66 -6.89 -11.50
C TYR A 25 -12.66 -7.89 -12.67
N SER A 26 -11.94 -7.60 -13.76
CA SER A 26 -11.84 -8.51 -14.90
C SER A 26 -11.17 -9.83 -14.50
N PHE A 27 -10.24 -9.77 -13.55
CA PHE A 27 -9.58 -10.95 -12.99
C PHE A 27 -10.56 -11.87 -12.25
N CYS A 28 -11.55 -11.30 -11.56
CA CYS A 28 -12.61 -12.01 -10.85
C CYS A 28 -13.80 -12.40 -11.76
N GLY A 29 -13.66 -12.33 -13.09
CA GLY A 29 -14.74 -12.65 -14.03
C GLY A 29 -16.00 -11.76 -13.88
N GLY A 30 -15.86 -10.56 -13.30
CA GLY A 30 -16.97 -9.67 -13.02
C GLY A 30 -17.79 -10.02 -11.76
N ASP A 31 -17.32 -10.95 -10.92
CA ASP A 31 -17.95 -11.28 -9.63
C ASP A 31 -17.08 -10.84 -8.44
N PRO A 32 -17.32 -9.63 -7.89
CA PRO A 32 -16.54 -9.08 -6.78
C PRO A 32 -16.84 -9.74 -5.42
N ILE A 33 -17.72 -10.74 -5.35
CA ILE A 33 -18.07 -11.42 -4.08
C ILE A 33 -17.09 -12.57 -3.77
N ASN A 34 -16.35 -13.07 -4.78
CA ASN A 34 -15.39 -14.16 -4.67
C ASN A 34 -13.93 -13.69 -4.82
N CYS A 35 -13.57 -12.57 -4.17
CA CYS A 35 -12.22 -11.97 -4.14
C CYS A 35 -11.19 -12.85 -3.40
N ILE A 36 -10.95 -14.06 -3.89
CA ILE A 36 -9.83 -14.90 -3.47
C ILE A 36 -8.69 -14.56 -4.42
N ASP A 37 -7.63 -13.96 -3.91
CA ASP A 37 -6.36 -13.91 -4.64
C ASP A 37 -5.81 -15.35 -4.75
N PRO A 38 -5.73 -15.94 -5.96
CA PRO A 38 -5.18 -17.28 -6.11
C PRO A 38 -3.65 -17.33 -5.90
N THR A 39 -2.97 -16.17 -5.81
CA THR A 39 -1.52 -16.11 -5.53
C THR A 39 -1.18 -16.05 -4.04
N GLY A 40 -2.10 -15.56 -3.20
CA GLY A 40 -1.99 -15.54 -1.75
C GLY A 40 -1.03 -14.49 -1.19
N GLU A 41 -0.81 -13.38 -1.91
CA GLU A 41 -0.08 -12.25 -1.33
C GLU A 41 -1.07 -11.32 -0.60
N ASP A 42 -0.57 -10.64 0.42
CA ASP A 42 -1.36 -9.79 1.30
C ASP A 42 -0.50 -8.61 1.79
N ILE A 43 -1.18 -7.52 2.14
CA ILE A 43 -0.61 -6.44 2.97
C ILE A 43 -1.27 -6.41 4.33
N VAL A 44 -0.60 -5.80 5.31
CA VAL A 44 -1.22 -5.44 6.59
C VAL A 44 -1.03 -3.95 6.85
N VAL A 45 -2.11 -3.20 6.95
CA VAL A 45 -2.06 -1.82 7.43
C VAL A 45 -2.03 -1.84 8.95
N LEU A 46 -1.00 -1.24 9.56
CA LEU A 46 -0.78 -1.23 11.01
C LEU A 46 -1.26 0.09 11.60
N ASN A 47 -2.00 0.02 12.71
CA ASN A 47 -2.48 1.21 13.42
C ASN A 47 -2.01 1.25 14.88
N TYR A 48 -1.45 2.39 15.30
CA TYR A 48 -1.01 2.59 16.68
C TYR A 48 -2.12 3.25 17.51
N THR A 49 -3.00 2.44 18.11
CA THR A 49 -4.21 2.90 18.83
C THR A 49 -3.97 3.79 20.05
N LYS A 50 -2.78 3.76 20.65
CA LYS A 50 -2.43 4.58 21.82
C LYS A 50 -1.87 5.96 21.45
N GLY A 51 -1.88 6.31 20.17
CA GLY A 51 -1.46 7.59 19.62
C GLY A 51 -1.89 7.73 18.16
N GLU A 52 -1.15 8.51 17.38
CA GLU A 52 -1.43 8.68 15.95
C GLU A 52 -0.19 8.23 15.17
N HIS A 53 -0.22 7.01 14.65
CA HIS A 53 0.79 6.54 13.70
C HIS A 53 0.28 5.38 12.85
N LEU A 54 0.57 5.42 11.55
CA LEU A 54 0.17 4.42 10.56
C LEU A 54 1.41 3.84 9.86
N ALA A 55 1.43 2.55 9.63
CA ALA A 55 2.48 1.88 8.88
C ALA A 55 1.89 0.71 8.10
N MET A 56 2.74 -0.04 7.39
CA MET A 56 2.28 -1.26 6.72
C MET A 56 3.34 -2.36 6.71
N LEU A 57 2.87 -3.59 6.65
CA LEU A 57 3.65 -4.75 6.23
C LEU A 57 3.30 -5.06 4.78
N ILE A 58 4.33 -5.28 3.96
CA ILE A 58 4.18 -5.70 2.56
C ILE A 58 5.04 -6.95 2.37
N GLN A 59 4.53 -7.97 1.68
CA GLN A 59 5.33 -9.14 1.34
C GLN A 59 6.39 -8.77 0.29
N ASN A 60 7.54 -9.43 0.34
CA ASN A 60 8.60 -9.31 -0.66
C ASN A 60 8.47 -10.42 -1.73
N GLU A 61 9.41 -10.50 -2.67
CA GLU A 61 9.38 -11.50 -3.76
C GLU A 61 9.47 -12.96 -3.27
N ASP A 62 9.94 -13.18 -2.04
CA ASP A 62 10.01 -14.49 -1.39
C ASP A 62 8.78 -14.77 -0.50
N GLY A 63 7.76 -13.91 -0.54
CA GLY A 63 6.56 -13.98 0.31
C GLY A 63 6.81 -13.62 1.78
N LYS A 64 7.99 -13.07 2.12
CA LYS A 64 8.33 -12.64 3.49
C LYS A 64 7.80 -11.25 3.75
N TRP A 65 7.24 -11.06 4.93
CA TRP A 65 6.72 -9.78 5.38
C TRP A 65 7.86 -8.82 5.75
N GLN A 66 7.78 -7.59 5.26
CA GLN A 66 8.70 -6.51 5.58
C GLN A 66 7.94 -5.26 6.05
N TYR A 67 8.54 -4.53 6.99
CA TYR A 67 7.93 -3.36 7.64
C TYR A 67 8.31 -2.06 6.93
N TYR A 68 7.30 -1.22 6.72
CA TYR A 68 7.38 0.08 6.05
C TYR A 68 6.69 1.16 6.89
N SER A 69 7.43 2.20 7.26
CA SER A 69 6.93 3.28 8.11
C SER A 69 7.69 4.59 7.89
N ILE A 70 6.94 5.67 7.65
CA ILE A 70 7.48 7.03 7.72
C ILE A 70 7.30 7.54 9.15
N ASN A 71 8.36 7.55 9.94
CA ASN A 71 8.27 7.78 11.39
C ASN A 71 8.22 9.27 11.78
N GLY A 72 8.29 10.16 10.80
CA GLY A 72 8.35 11.59 10.99
C GLY A 72 9.78 12.08 10.99
N ASP A 73 10.25 12.61 9.86
CA ASP A 73 11.46 13.42 9.90
C ASP A 73 11.15 14.64 10.78
N ASN A 74 11.91 14.76 11.88
CA ASN A 74 12.08 15.94 12.72
C ASN A 74 11.26 17.18 12.32
N VAL A 75 9.97 17.23 12.72
CA VAL A 75 9.21 18.48 12.62
C VAL A 75 9.71 19.43 13.71
N TYR A 76 10.55 20.38 13.31
CA TYR A 76 10.98 21.49 14.15
C TYR A 76 9.88 22.55 14.20
N VAL A 77 9.03 22.52 15.24
CA VAL A 77 8.14 23.65 15.55
C VAL A 77 8.79 24.48 16.65
N SER A 78 9.14 25.73 16.34
CA SER A 78 9.66 26.72 17.31
C SER A 78 10.89 26.26 18.12
N GLY A 79 11.84 25.59 17.46
CA GLY A 79 13.12 25.20 18.08
C GLY A 79 13.04 24.06 19.11
N LYS A 80 11.91 23.35 19.18
CA LYS A 80 11.75 22.13 19.99
C LYS A 80 11.35 20.95 19.11
N HIS A 81 11.98 19.80 19.34
CA HIS A 81 11.61 18.54 18.69
C HIS A 81 10.23 18.09 19.18
N ILE A 82 9.24 17.98 18.27
CA ILE A 82 7.90 17.50 18.61
C ILE A 82 7.54 16.36 17.65
N GLY A 83 7.70 15.12 18.12
CA GLY A 83 7.18 13.89 17.49
C GLY A 83 8.17 13.13 16.60
N GLY A 84 7.98 11.81 16.51
CA GLY A 84 8.65 10.91 15.56
C GLY A 84 10.01 10.30 15.96
N ARG A 85 10.52 9.39 15.11
CA ARG A 85 11.91 8.87 15.10
C ARG A 85 12.69 9.61 14.00
N GLU A 86 14.01 9.74 14.15
CA GLU A 86 14.85 10.50 13.19
C GLU A 86 15.07 9.82 11.83
N PHE A 87 14.50 8.65 11.61
CA PHE A 87 14.63 7.89 10.37
C PHE A 87 13.37 7.07 10.07
N ASN A 88 13.14 6.84 8.79
CA ASN A 88 12.08 5.97 8.28
C ASN A 88 12.55 4.51 8.28
N ASP A 89 11.60 3.59 8.47
CA ASP A 89 11.83 2.16 8.27
C ASP A 89 11.29 1.79 6.89
N VAL A 90 12.15 1.26 6.02
CA VAL A 90 11.79 0.84 4.67
C VAL A 90 12.34 -0.55 4.44
N ALA A 91 11.45 -1.51 4.15
CA ALA A 91 11.79 -2.91 3.92
C ALA A 91 12.56 -3.56 5.11
N VAL A 92 12.18 -3.23 6.35
CA VAL A 92 12.85 -3.78 7.55
C VAL A 92 12.29 -5.15 7.89
N GLY A 93 13.18 -6.08 8.23
CA GLY A 93 12.83 -7.42 8.71
C GLY A 93 12.48 -8.39 7.60
N SER A 94 12.13 -9.60 8.03
CA SER A 94 11.75 -10.73 7.19
C SER A 94 11.00 -11.72 8.08
N TRP A 95 9.68 -11.65 8.08
CA TRP A 95 8.82 -12.52 8.87
C TRP A 95 8.01 -13.46 7.97
N ASP A 96 7.65 -14.63 8.48
CA ASP A 96 6.85 -15.64 7.79
C ASP A 96 5.35 -15.32 7.88
N SER A 97 4.94 -14.48 8.84
CA SER A 97 3.55 -14.05 9.01
C SER A 97 3.43 -12.69 9.70
N PRO A 98 2.29 -12.01 9.59
CA PRO A 98 2.02 -10.80 10.38
C PRO A 98 2.08 -11.05 11.90
N GLN A 99 1.62 -12.21 12.36
CA GLN A 99 1.69 -12.61 13.77
C GLN A 99 3.13 -12.68 14.28
N GLU A 100 4.05 -13.19 13.45
CA GLU A 100 5.47 -13.22 13.81
C GLU A 100 6.03 -11.80 13.95
N PHE A 101 5.65 -10.85 13.07
CA PHE A 101 5.98 -9.44 13.27
C PHE A 101 5.42 -8.91 14.60
N PHE A 102 4.13 -9.16 14.89
CA PHE A 102 3.48 -8.67 16.12
C PHE A 102 4.17 -9.16 17.40
N GLN A 103 4.64 -10.41 17.38
CA GLN A 103 5.33 -11.06 18.50
C GLN A 103 6.85 -10.83 18.51
N SER A 104 7.41 -10.25 17.45
CA SER A 104 8.84 -10.02 17.33
C SER A 104 9.35 -9.01 18.36
N SER A 105 10.62 -9.15 18.77
CA SER A 105 11.30 -8.13 19.58
C SER A 105 11.40 -6.77 18.89
N TYR A 106 11.26 -6.74 17.56
CA TYR A 106 11.25 -5.51 16.78
C TYR A 106 9.98 -4.68 17.05
N ASN A 107 8.82 -5.33 17.20
CA ASN A 107 7.55 -4.65 17.48
C ASN A 107 7.41 -4.27 18.97
N THR A 108 8.24 -3.35 19.43
CA THR A 108 8.32 -2.98 20.84
C THR A 108 8.02 -1.51 21.05
N ARG A 109 7.14 -1.22 22.03
CA ARG A 109 6.96 0.13 22.55
C ARG A 109 8.01 0.41 23.62
N ASN A 110 8.92 1.33 23.34
CA ASN A 110 9.88 1.83 24.31
C ASN A 110 10.01 3.35 24.16
N ASN A 111 9.80 4.09 25.25
CA ASN A 111 9.82 5.56 25.22
C ASN A 111 11.20 6.14 24.89
N ASP A 112 12.28 5.38 25.14
CA ASP A 112 13.66 5.81 24.92
C ASP A 112 14.26 5.23 23.62
N SER A 113 13.45 4.58 22.77
CA SER A 113 13.93 3.87 21.58
C SER A 113 13.81 4.65 20.28
N LYS A 114 13.73 5.99 20.34
CA LYS A 114 13.54 6.80 19.13
C LYS A 114 14.69 6.66 18.14
N ASP A 115 15.90 6.55 18.68
CA ASP A 115 17.14 6.43 17.90
C ASP A 115 17.62 4.97 17.78
N ASP A 116 16.92 4.04 18.44
CA ASP A 116 17.24 2.62 18.44
C ASP A 116 16.69 1.96 17.18
N LYS A 117 17.60 1.57 16.28
CA LYS A 117 17.27 0.89 15.01
C LYS A 117 16.84 -0.58 15.17
N SER A 118 16.97 -1.15 16.37
CA SER A 118 16.62 -2.55 16.63
C SER A 118 15.15 -2.78 16.96
N VAL A 119 14.36 -1.71 17.12
CA VAL A 119 12.93 -1.76 17.43
C VAL A 119 12.16 -0.70 16.65
N ASN A 120 10.85 -0.86 16.48
CA ASN A 120 10.02 0.09 15.74
C ASN A 120 9.52 1.29 16.57
N HIS A 121 9.73 1.34 17.89
CA HIS A 121 9.24 2.37 18.82
C HIS A 121 7.72 2.40 19.07
N PHE A 122 6.88 1.87 18.18
CA PHE A 122 5.43 1.98 18.27
C PHE A 122 4.79 0.83 19.06
N GLY A 123 5.25 -0.41 18.88
CA GLY A 123 4.62 -1.58 19.48
C GLY A 123 3.15 -1.71 19.07
N TYR A 124 2.90 -1.92 17.78
CA TYR A 124 1.55 -2.05 17.22
C TYR A 124 0.82 -3.24 17.85
N ALA A 125 -0.44 -3.03 18.19
CA ALA A 125 -1.32 -4.06 18.76
C ALA A 125 -2.38 -4.53 17.75
N GLU A 126 -2.52 -3.83 16.62
CA GLU A 126 -3.53 -4.15 15.61
C GLU A 126 -3.04 -3.87 14.19
N GLY A 127 -3.71 -4.52 13.25
CA GLY A 127 -3.60 -4.22 11.84
C GLY A 127 -4.80 -4.74 11.05
N TYR A 128 -4.84 -4.40 9.77
CA TYR A 128 -5.88 -4.85 8.85
C TYR A 128 -5.24 -5.47 7.62
N GLN A 129 -5.44 -6.77 7.46
CA GLN A 129 -4.89 -7.56 6.36
C GLN A 129 -5.80 -7.47 5.14
N ILE A 130 -5.23 -7.15 3.99
CA ILE A 130 -5.94 -7.01 2.71
C ILE A 130 -5.20 -7.87 1.69
N SER A 131 -5.94 -8.71 0.96
CA SER A 131 -5.36 -9.53 -0.11
C SER A 131 -4.99 -8.71 -1.33
N THR A 132 -3.82 -9.01 -1.87
CA THR A 132 -3.17 -8.26 -2.94
C THR A 132 -2.47 -9.22 -3.90
N THR A 133 -2.05 -8.70 -5.03
CA THR A 133 -1.23 -9.47 -5.99
C THR A 133 0.25 -9.11 -5.85
N PRO A 134 1.19 -9.96 -6.30
CA PRO A 134 2.61 -9.64 -6.32
C PRO A 134 2.95 -8.32 -7.03
N GLU A 135 2.20 -7.96 -8.08
CA GLU A 135 2.36 -6.70 -8.83
C GLU A 135 1.93 -5.48 -8.00
N GLN A 136 0.83 -5.61 -7.26
CA GLN A 136 0.39 -4.57 -6.33
C GLN A 136 1.41 -4.37 -5.21
N ASP A 137 1.94 -5.45 -4.65
CA ASP A 137 2.95 -5.38 -3.61
C ASP A 137 4.25 -4.74 -4.13
N ALA A 138 4.71 -5.13 -5.33
CA ALA A 138 5.86 -4.50 -5.97
C ALA A 138 5.63 -2.99 -6.18
N THR A 139 4.42 -2.61 -6.61
CA THR A 139 4.03 -1.21 -6.79
C THR A 139 4.04 -0.45 -5.46
N MET A 140 3.50 -1.05 -4.39
CA MET A 140 3.51 -0.47 -3.05
C MET A 140 4.92 -0.32 -2.49
N ARG A 141 5.77 -1.35 -2.59
CA ARG A 141 7.17 -1.28 -2.13
C ARG A 141 7.91 -0.14 -2.84
N ASN A 142 7.73 -0.01 -4.15
CA ASN A 142 8.35 1.05 -4.94
C ASN A 142 7.81 2.44 -4.59
N SER A 143 6.48 2.60 -4.51
CA SER A 143 5.83 3.87 -4.18
C SER A 143 6.19 4.33 -2.78
N PHE A 144 6.17 3.42 -1.80
CA PHE A 144 6.49 3.73 -0.42
C PHE A 144 7.95 4.13 -0.28
N SER A 145 8.88 3.37 -0.86
CA SER A 145 10.32 3.67 -0.81
C SER A 145 10.61 5.05 -1.40
N LYS A 146 10.01 5.36 -2.55
CA LYS A 146 10.16 6.68 -3.20
C LYS A 146 9.58 7.81 -2.35
N THR A 147 8.48 7.56 -1.65
CA THR A 147 7.85 8.53 -0.74
C THR A 147 8.69 8.75 0.51
N ALA A 148 9.31 7.69 1.04
CA ALA A 148 10.21 7.76 2.19
C ALA A 148 11.55 8.47 1.92
N GLU A 149 11.96 8.57 0.66
CA GLU A 149 13.12 9.37 0.21
C GLU A 149 12.79 10.87 0.01
N THR A 150 11.51 11.23 -0.09
CA THR A 150 11.09 12.63 -0.20
C THR A 150 10.95 13.29 1.17
N GLU A 151 11.24 14.59 1.26
CA GLU A 151 11.16 15.33 2.53
C GLU A 151 9.80 15.16 3.20
N TYR A 152 9.82 14.84 4.50
CA TYR A 152 8.62 14.75 5.31
C TYR A 152 7.84 16.06 5.33
N ASN A 153 6.52 15.95 5.29
CA ASN A 153 5.62 17.07 5.42
C ASN A 153 4.32 16.62 6.08
N LEU A 154 3.98 17.26 7.20
CA LEU A 154 2.80 16.94 8.02
C LEU A 154 1.48 16.88 7.24
N ILE A 155 1.38 17.58 6.11
CA ILE A 155 0.15 17.73 5.34
C ILE A 155 0.12 16.80 4.11
N ASN A 156 1.27 16.52 3.47
CA ASN A 156 1.29 15.79 2.20
C ASN A 156 2.32 14.63 2.11
N ASN A 157 3.20 14.46 3.09
CA ASN A 157 4.13 13.35 3.19
C ASN A 157 4.38 12.94 4.66
N ASN A 158 3.40 12.27 5.25
CA ASN A 158 3.44 11.74 6.60
C ASN A 158 3.12 10.23 6.63
N CYS A 159 3.11 9.62 7.82
CA CYS A 159 2.84 8.20 8.01
C CYS A 159 1.51 7.73 7.38
N ALA A 160 0.43 8.50 7.58
CA ALA A 160 -0.88 8.19 7.01
C ALA A 160 -0.92 8.40 5.50
N THR A 161 -0.36 9.49 4.99
CA THR A 161 -0.40 9.78 3.55
C THR A 161 0.49 8.82 2.75
N ALA A 162 1.61 8.36 3.31
CA ALA A 162 2.51 7.42 2.64
C ALA A 162 1.89 6.04 2.45
N VAL A 163 1.26 5.49 3.49
CA VAL A 163 0.49 4.23 3.39
C VAL A 163 -0.62 4.37 2.36
N GLN A 164 -1.43 5.44 2.46
CA GLN A 164 -2.54 5.64 1.54
C GLN A 164 -2.09 5.83 0.09
N LYS A 165 -0.98 6.56 -0.13
CA LYS A 165 -0.41 6.76 -1.46
C LYS A 165 0.07 5.45 -2.07
N ALA A 166 0.80 4.63 -1.30
CA ALA A 166 1.26 3.33 -1.77
C ALA A 166 0.07 2.47 -2.23
N MET A 167 -0.99 2.39 -1.41
CA MET A 167 -2.21 1.67 -1.74
C MET A 167 -2.90 2.20 -3.01
N ILE A 168 -3.05 3.53 -3.13
CA ILE A 168 -3.66 4.15 -4.32
C ILE A 168 -2.85 3.86 -5.58
N ASP A 169 -1.52 3.97 -5.52
CA ASP A 169 -0.63 3.69 -6.66
C ASP A 169 -0.75 2.22 -7.11
N ALA A 170 -1.06 1.31 -6.18
CA ALA A 170 -1.35 -0.10 -6.44
C ALA A 170 -2.82 -0.39 -6.77
N GLY A 171 -3.66 0.62 -6.95
CA GLY A 171 -5.06 0.46 -7.33
C GLY A 171 -5.97 -0.03 -6.20
N ILE A 172 -5.52 0.06 -4.93
CA ILE A 172 -6.29 -0.34 -3.75
C ILE A 172 -6.98 0.89 -3.14
N PRO A 173 -8.32 0.93 -3.05
CA PRO A 173 -9.03 2.10 -2.58
C PRO A 173 -8.81 2.30 -1.08
N VAL A 174 -8.57 3.55 -0.68
CA VAL A 174 -8.42 3.95 0.74
C VAL A 174 -9.58 4.82 1.24
N SER A 175 -10.40 5.30 0.30
CA SER A 175 -11.64 6.03 0.48
C SER A 175 -12.55 5.74 -0.72
N GLU A 176 -13.67 6.46 -0.85
CA GLU A 176 -14.49 6.43 -2.07
C GLU A 176 -13.61 6.75 -3.29
N PRO A 177 -13.50 5.83 -4.27
CA PRO A 177 -12.64 6.02 -5.42
C PRO A 177 -13.36 6.82 -6.51
N THR A 178 -12.68 7.81 -7.06
CA THR A 178 -13.05 8.47 -8.32
C THR A 178 -12.04 8.13 -9.41
N MET A 179 -12.46 8.22 -10.67
CA MET A 179 -11.60 7.94 -11.82
C MET A 179 -11.35 9.24 -12.58
N GLU A 180 -10.09 9.67 -12.64
CA GLU A 180 -9.68 10.88 -13.37
C GLU A 180 -8.86 10.50 -14.61
N PRO A 181 -9.06 11.16 -15.77
CA PRO A 181 -8.21 10.97 -16.94
C PRO A 181 -6.76 11.27 -16.62
N SER A 182 -5.86 10.37 -17.00
CA SER A 182 -4.41 10.52 -16.88
C SER A 182 -3.78 10.75 -18.24
N TYR A 183 -2.65 11.47 -18.25
CA TYR A 183 -1.92 11.83 -19.46
C TYR A 183 -0.43 11.64 -19.24
N ILE A 184 0.28 11.24 -20.29
CA ILE A 184 1.74 11.17 -20.30
C ILE A 184 2.32 12.18 -21.29
N PRO A 185 3.36 12.93 -20.91
CA PRO A 185 4.04 13.83 -21.83
C PRO A 185 4.85 13.02 -22.85
N VAL A 186 4.54 13.15 -24.13
CA VAL A 186 5.26 12.48 -25.21
C VAL A 186 5.96 13.53 -26.08
N SER A 187 7.25 13.31 -26.34
CA SER A 187 8.01 14.15 -27.26
C SER A 187 7.53 13.91 -28.70
N SER A 188 7.17 14.99 -29.39
CA SER A 188 6.77 14.97 -30.80
C SER A 188 7.55 16.01 -31.61
N PRO A 189 7.53 15.94 -32.96
CA PRO A 189 8.11 16.97 -33.82
C PRO A 189 7.54 18.38 -33.60
N PHE A 190 6.40 18.52 -32.91
CA PHE A 190 5.74 19.78 -32.63
C PHE A 190 5.90 20.25 -31.17
N GLY A 191 6.74 19.56 -30.38
CA GLY A 191 6.93 19.82 -28.94
C GLY A 191 6.40 18.69 -28.07
N ILE A 192 6.31 18.95 -26.77
CA ILE A 192 5.72 18.00 -25.80
C ILE A 192 4.20 18.06 -25.94
N VAL A 193 3.58 16.90 -26.18
CA VAL A 193 2.13 16.75 -26.24
C VAL A 193 1.69 15.77 -25.17
N ASP A 194 0.65 16.13 -24.42
CA ASP A 194 0.03 15.26 -23.43
C ASP A 194 -0.88 14.25 -24.14
N VAL A 195 -0.51 12.97 -24.05
CA VAL A 195 -1.25 11.86 -24.65
C VAL A 195 -2.05 11.17 -23.57
N PHE A 196 -3.35 10.96 -23.83
CA PHE A 196 -4.23 10.23 -22.92
C PHE A 196 -3.67 8.84 -22.62
N ASN A 197 -3.52 8.53 -21.33
CA ASN A 197 -2.88 7.33 -20.82
C ASN A 197 -3.85 6.44 -20.01
N GLY A 198 -5.17 6.66 -20.15
CA GLY A 198 -6.18 5.93 -19.40
C GLY A 198 -6.68 6.70 -18.18
N TYR A 199 -7.31 6.00 -17.25
CA TYR A 199 -7.85 6.58 -16.02
C TYR A 199 -7.01 6.17 -14.82
N GLN A 200 -6.80 7.09 -13.88
CA GLN A 200 -6.17 6.84 -12.60
C GLN A 200 -7.20 6.94 -11.48
N MET A 201 -7.08 6.04 -10.50
CA MET A 201 -7.88 6.09 -9.29
C MET A 201 -7.42 7.26 -8.43
N LYS A 202 -8.38 7.98 -7.88
CA LYS A 202 -8.16 9.04 -6.90
C LYS A 202 -9.02 8.78 -5.68
N CYS A 203 -8.42 8.96 -4.51
CA CYS A 203 -9.08 8.85 -3.22
C CYS A 203 -8.83 10.13 -2.41
N ASN A 204 -9.76 10.42 -1.50
CA ASN A 204 -9.57 11.45 -0.48
C ASN A 204 -8.65 10.89 0.60
N ILE A 205 -7.44 11.43 0.68
CA ILE A 205 -6.42 11.00 1.66
C ILE A 205 -6.66 11.71 3.00
N SER A 206 -6.67 10.95 4.09
CA SER A 206 -6.63 11.51 5.44
C SER A 206 -5.20 11.73 5.91
N ILE A 207 -4.89 12.91 6.44
CA ILE A 207 -3.59 13.18 7.07
C ILE A 207 -3.46 12.57 8.47
N PHE A 208 -4.57 12.12 9.04
CA PHE A 208 -4.64 11.52 10.37
C PHE A 208 -4.68 9.99 10.27
N PRO A 209 -3.80 9.26 10.98
CA PRO A 209 -3.77 7.81 11.05
C PRO A 209 -5.10 7.15 11.38
N SER A 210 -5.76 7.53 12.49
CA SER A 210 -6.98 6.84 12.94
C SER A 210 -8.12 6.93 11.91
N PRO A 211 -8.48 8.11 11.35
CA PRO A 211 -9.46 8.19 10.27
C PRO A 211 -9.03 7.47 8.98
N ALA A 212 -7.74 7.49 8.64
CA ALA A 212 -7.23 6.76 7.47
C ALA A 212 -7.45 5.25 7.61
N PHE A 213 -7.09 4.69 8.77
CA PHE A 213 -7.25 3.27 9.06
C PHE A 213 -8.71 2.81 8.96
N HIS A 214 -9.64 3.55 9.58
CA HIS A 214 -11.06 3.24 9.49
C HIS A 214 -11.60 3.34 8.06
N SER A 215 -11.14 4.33 7.28
CA SER A 215 -11.57 4.46 5.87
C SER A 215 -11.05 3.31 5.02
N ILE A 216 -9.80 2.90 5.21
CA ILE A 216 -9.22 1.73 4.56
C ILE A 216 -10.04 0.47 4.86
N MET A 217 -10.40 0.22 6.13
CA MET A 217 -11.24 -0.92 6.50
C MET A 217 -12.62 -0.86 5.82
N GLN A 218 -13.24 0.33 5.78
CA GLN A 218 -14.55 0.53 5.16
C GLN A 218 -14.53 0.21 3.66
N TRP A 219 -13.45 0.59 2.96
CA TRP A 219 -13.33 0.45 1.50
C TRP A 219 -12.66 -0.85 1.05
N ASN A 220 -12.22 -1.69 1.99
CA ASN A 220 -11.67 -3.02 1.74
C ASN A 220 -12.38 -4.07 2.61
N PRO A 221 -13.71 -4.25 2.51
CA PRO A 221 -14.51 -5.01 3.48
C PRO A 221 -14.19 -6.52 3.54
N CYS A 222 -13.48 -7.06 2.55
CA CYS A 222 -13.02 -8.43 2.51
C CYS A 222 -11.75 -8.66 3.35
N GLY A 223 -11.11 -7.60 3.86
CA GLY A 223 -9.93 -7.71 4.68
C GLY A 223 -10.21 -8.27 6.07
N GLN A 224 -9.16 -8.73 6.73
CA GLN A 224 -9.20 -9.33 8.06
C GLN A 224 -8.56 -8.41 9.09
N TYR A 225 -9.29 -8.10 10.16
CA TYR A 225 -8.72 -7.40 11.29
C TYR A 225 -7.85 -8.35 12.12
N LEU A 226 -6.62 -7.91 12.41
CA LEU A 226 -5.62 -8.64 13.17
C LEU A 226 -5.39 -7.94 14.51
N HIS A 227 -5.24 -8.74 15.57
CA HIS A 227 -4.88 -8.27 16.90
C HIS A 227 -3.67 -9.04 17.41
N ASN A 228 -2.83 -8.37 18.20
CA ASN A 228 -1.77 -9.00 18.96
C ASN A 228 -2.35 -9.54 20.27
N ASP A 229 -2.65 -10.84 20.31
CA ASP A 229 -3.19 -11.55 21.49
C ASP A 229 -2.18 -11.64 22.65
#